data_AF-A0A1J4N2R9-F1
#
_entry.id   AF-A0A1J4N2R9-F1
#
_cell.length_a   1.000
_cell.length_b   1.000
_cell.length_c   1.000
_cell.angle_alpha   90.00
_cell.angle_beta   90.00
_cell.angle_gamma   90.00
#
_symmetry.space_group_name_H-M   'P 1'
#
loop_
_entity.id
_entity.type
_entity.pdbx_description
1 polymer ?
#
loop_
_entity_poly.entity_id
_entity_poly.type
_entity_poly.pdbx_seq_one_letter_code
_entity_poly.pdbx_strand_id
1 'polypeptide(L)'
;MELDVADSTWFGLFNKAGLKHAFIHHVSIPETGTYSVTDDARTVEWIAGTPRIPYEAGREVGRIKKVSFNRTYAFQEQGKFGKVIDFTFISEEGRALIDSAAADLGYRQVRGSIEKIGLLIGLGTLALLVLMGVIIGAVMLTR
;
A
#
# COMPACT_ATOMS: atom_id res chain seq x y z
N MET A 1 16.67 10.63 -17.47
CA MET A 1 16.92 10.97 -16.06
C MET A 1 16.39 9.80 -15.26
N GLU A 2 17.26 8.86 -14.92
CA GLU A 2 16.89 7.64 -14.21
C GLU A 2 16.98 7.97 -12.72
N LEU A 3 15.83 8.12 -12.07
CA LEU A 3 15.77 8.34 -10.62
C LEU A 3 15.98 6.98 -9.96
N ASP A 4 17.22 6.66 -9.61
CA ASP A 4 17.50 5.49 -8.78
C ASP A 4 17.09 5.80 -7.33
N VAL A 5 15.90 5.35 -6.97
CA VAL A 5 15.34 5.50 -5.61
C VAL A 5 16.11 4.64 -4.59
N ALA A 6 17.05 3.80 -5.04
CA ALA A 6 17.97 3.03 -4.21
C ALA A 6 19.36 3.70 -4.03
N ASP A 7 19.51 4.96 -4.44
CA ASP A 7 20.72 5.73 -4.14
C ASP A 7 20.86 5.93 -2.61
N SER A 8 21.98 5.47 -2.07
CA SER A 8 22.32 5.56 -0.64
C SER A 8 22.36 7.00 -0.12
N THR A 9 22.49 7.98 -1.03
CA THR A 9 22.41 9.42 -0.76
C THR A 9 21.13 9.80 -0.02
N TRP A 10 20.02 9.07 -0.22
CA TRP A 10 18.73 9.39 0.39
C TRP A 10 18.49 8.72 1.76
N PHE A 11 19.33 7.77 2.17
CA PHE A 11 19.09 7.00 3.40
C PHE A 11 19.07 7.88 4.64
N GLY A 12 20.01 8.84 4.74
CA GLY A 12 20.05 9.78 5.86
C GLY A 12 18.78 10.63 5.96
N LEU A 13 18.27 11.11 4.80
CA LEU A 13 17.04 11.90 4.74
C LEU A 13 15.83 11.06 5.16
N PHE A 14 15.65 9.87 4.57
CA PHE A 14 14.51 9.00 4.84
C PHE A 14 14.51 8.44 6.27
N ASN A 15 15.69 8.14 6.82
CA ASN A 15 15.84 7.73 8.21
C ASN A 15 15.43 8.86 9.17
N LYS A 16 15.97 10.07 8.96
CA LYS A 16 15.64 11.26 9.76
C LYS A 16 14.15 11.64 9.64
N ALA A 17 13.57 11.44 8.46
CA ALA A 17 12.15 11.63 8.21
C ALA A 17 11.27 10.51 8.80
N GLY A 18 11.86 9.46 9.39
CA GLY A 18 11.15 8.39 10.07
C GLY A 18 10.29 7.55 9.12
N LEU A 19 10.75 7.30 7.89
CA LEU A 19 10.02 6.48 6.92
C LEU A 19 9.75 5.08 7.49
N LYS A 20 8.48 4.69 7.59
CA LYS A 20 8.07 3.37 8.13
C LYS A 20 7.55 2.40 7.08
N HIS A 21 7.15 2.91 5.91
CA HIS A 21 6.51 2.12 4.88
C HIS A 21 7.08 2.45 3.51
N ALA A 22 7.22 1.41 2.69
CA ALA A 22 7.49 1.52 1.26
C ALA A 22 6.26 1.02 0.50
N PHE A 23 5.85 1.75 -0.53
CA PHE A 23 4.72 1.39 -1.39
C PHE A 23 5.25 1.13 -2.79
N ILE A 24 4.93 -0.05 -3.31
CA ILE A 24 5.32 -0.50 -4.63
C ILE A 24 4.04 -0.70 -5.43
N HIS A 25 3.95 -0.08 -6.61
CA HIS A 25 2.83 -0.25 -7.53
C HIS A 25 3.24 -1.20 -8.65
N HIS A 26 2.71 -2.41 -8.65
CA HIS A 26 2.92 -3.39 -9.71
C HIS A 26 1.94 -3.11 -10.85
N VAL A 27 2.44 -2.58 -11.96
CA VAL A 27 1.67 -2.30 -13.17
C VAL A 27 1.80 -3.48 -14.13
N SER A 28 0.68 -3.96 -14.65
CA SER A 28 0.63 -5.02 -15.66
C SER A 28 -0.29 -4.61 -16.80
N ILE A 29 0.05 -5.03 -18.03
CA ILE A 29 -0.74 -4.81 -19.25
C ILE A 29 -1.27 -6.18 -19.68
N PRO A 30 -2.46 -6.60 -19.19
CA PRO A 30 -2.97 -7.95 -19.47
C PRO A 30 -3.45 -8.11 -20.91
N GLU A 31 -4.00 -7.03 -21.49
CA GLU A 31 -4.56 -7.00 -22.84
C GLU A 31 -4.27 -5.63 -23.47
N THR A 32 -4.22 -5.55 -24.81
CA THR A 32 -4.00 -4.29 -25.52
C THR A 32 -5.02 -3.23 -25.10
N GLY A 33 -4.54 -2.03 -24.76
CA GLY A 33 -5.39 -0.92 -24.31
C GLY A 33 -5.92 -1.06 -22.88
N THR A 34 -5.43 -2.03 -22.09
CA THR A 34 -5.79 -2.16 -20.68
C THR A 34 -4.58 -2.27 -19.78
N TYR A 35 -4.71 -1.83 -18.54
CA TYR A 35 -3.69 -2.01 -17.50
C TYR A 35 -4.35 -2.36 -16.17
N SER A 36 -3.60 -3.01 -15.30
CA SER A 36 -3.99 -3.24 -13.91
C SER A 36 -2.87 -2.80 -12.99
N VAL A 37 -3.25 -2.33 -11.80
CA VAL A 37 -2.31 -1.93 -10.75
C VAL A 37 -2.60 -2.76 -9.52
N THR A 38 -1.55 -3.35 -8.95
CA THR A 38 -1.58 -4.01 -7.64
C THR A 38 -0.61 -3.29 -6.73
N ASP A 39 -1.12 -2.77 -5.61
CA ASP A 39 -0.31 -2.10 -4.60
C ASP A 39 0.31 -3.16 -3.67
N ASP A 40 1.58 -3.02 -3.34
CA ASP A 40 2.34 -3.82 -2.38
C ASP A 40 2.94 -2.86 -1.35
N ALA A 41 2.34 -2.82 -0.16
CA ALA A 41 2.81 -2.01 0.95
C ALA A 41 3.68 -2.87 1.87
N ARG A 42 4.90 -2.40 2.14
CA ARG A 42 5.89 -3.09 2.95
C ARG A 42 6.31 -2.23 4.13
N THR A 43 6.60 -2.89 5.25
CA THR A 43 7.19 -2.21 6.41
C THR A 43 8.70 -2.11 6.24
N VAL A 44 9.24 -0.92 6.50
CA VAL A 44 10.68 -0.62 6.43
C VAL A 44 11.23 -0.58 7.85
N GLU A 45 12.25 -1.38 8.09
CA GLU A 45 13.06 -1.33 9.31
C GLU A 45 14.38 -0.62 9.02
N TRP A 46 14.93 0.05 10.02
CA TRP A 46 16.19 0.77 9.90
C TRP A 46 17.24 0.15 10.82
N ILE A 47 18.36 -0.26 10.25
CA ILE A 47 19.50 -0.83 10.99
C ILE A 47 20.71 0.06 10.73
N ALA A 48 21.22 0.71 11.77
CA ALA A 48 22.36 1.64 11.68
C ALA A 48 22.23 2.66 10.51
N GLY A 49 21.03 3.22 10.32
CA GLY A 49 20.76 4.19 9.25
C GLY A 49 20.56 3.61 7.85
N THR A 50 20.62 2.29 7.69
CA THR A 50 20.36 1.60 6.41
C THR A 50 18.95 1.00 6.43
N PRO A 51 18.13 1.22 5.39
CA PRO A 51 16.79 0.63 5.31
C PRO A 51 16.87 -0.84 4.95
N ARG A 52 16.03 -1.66 5.59
CA ARG A 52 15.84 -3.07 5.30
C ARG A 52 14.35 -3.39 5.30
N ILE A 53 13.94 -4.24 4.37
CA ILE A 53 12.59 -4.83 4.37
C ILE A 53 12.78 -6.30 4.78
N PRO A 54 12.54 -6.67 6.05
CA PRO A 54 12.69 -8.05 6.47
C PRO A 54 11.59 -8.92 5.85
N TYR A 55 11.86 -10.22 5.71
CA TYR A 55 10.89 -11.17 5.17
C TYR A 55 9.65 -11.31 6.07
N GLU A 56 9.84 -11.13 7.39
CA GLU A 56 8.79 -11.23 8.41
C GLU A 56 8.00 -9.92 8.59
N ALA A 57 8.36 -8.84 7.89
CA ALA A 57 7.63 -7.59 7.96
C ALA A 57 6.20 -7.74 7.43
N GLY A 58 5.28 -6.98 8.01
CA GLY A 58 3.93 -6.82 7.49
C GLY A 58 3.97 -6.40 6.01
N ARG A 59 3.34 -7.23 5.17
CA ARG A 59 3.15 -7.02 3.74
C ARG A 59 1.67 -7.05 3.43
N GLU A 60 1.18 -5.97 2.84
CA GLU A 60 -0.19 -5.88 2.35
C GLU A 60 -0.14 -5.82 0.82
N VAL A 61 -0.92 -6.67 0.14
CA VAL A 61 -0.97 -6.71 -1.33
C VAL A 61 -2.42 -6.60 -1.79
N GLY A 62 -2.71 -5.71 -2.72
CA GLY A 62 -4.06 -5.53 -3.27
C GLY A 62 -4.32 -4.11 -3.73
N ARG A 63 -5.55 -3.63 -3.53
CA ARG A 63 -5.92 -2.23 -3.76
C ARG A 63 -5.87 -1.48 -2.44
N ILE A 64 -4.78 -0.75 -2.19
CA ILE A 64 -4.48 -0.20 -0.86
C ILE A 64 -4.75 1.31 -0.86
N LYS A 65 -5.58 1.76 0.08
CA LYS A 65 -5.73 3.16 0.43
C LYS A 65 -5.12 3.38 1.81
N LYS A 66 -3.98 4.06 1.86
CA LYS A 66 -3.28 4.33 3.10
C LYS A 66 -2.90 5.80 3.16
N VAL A 67 -3.30 6.42 4.28
CA VAL A 67 -2.86 7.76 4.66
C VAL A 67 -1.94 7.61 5.86
N SER A 68 -0.77 8.23 5.83
CA SER A 68 0.17 8.19 6.97
C SER A 68 0.63 9.60 7.29
N PHE A 69 0.51 9.97 8.56
CA PHE A 69 0.96 11.25 9.07
C PHE A 69 2.24 11.03 9.84
N ASN A 70 3.31 11.73 9.45
CA ASN A 70 4.53 11.74 10.23
C ASN A 70 4.89 13.16 10.66
N ARG A 71 5.06 13.34 11.96
CA ARG A 71 5.39 14.63 12.58
C ARG A 71 6.57 14.44 13.52
N THR A 72 7.72 14.96 13.11
CA THR A 72 8.97 14.87 13.89
C THR A 72 9.31 16.21 14.51
N TYR A 73 9.50 16.21 15.83
CA TYR A 73 10.00 17.34 16.61
C TYR A 73 11.48 17.12 16.91
N ALA A 74 12.33 18.09 16.55
CA ALA A 74 13.76 18.03 16.81
C ALA A 74 14.32 19.45 17.02
N PHE A 75 15.52 19.53 17.59
CA PHE A 75 16.26 20.78 17.62
C PHE A 75 16.72 21.13 16.20
N GLN A 76 16.32 22.31 15.73
CA GLN A 76 16.77 22.86 14.46
C GLN A 76 18.24 23.27 14.56
N GLU A 77 18.94 23.43 13.44
CA GLU A 77 20.37 23.78 13.41
C GLU A 77 20.71 25.08 14.17
N GLN A 78 19.71 25.92 14.41
CA GLN A 78 19.80 27.17 15.17
C GLN A 78 19.51 27.00 16.68
N GLY A 79 19.47 25.77 17.19
CA GLY A 79 19.24 25.45 18.60
C GLY A 79 17.78 25.63 19.06
N LYS A 80 16.86 25.98 18.17
CA LYS A 80 15.42 26.10 18.49
C LYS A 80 14.75 24.73 18.45
N PHE A 81 14.09 24.35 19.53
CA PHE A 81 13.21 23.17 19.54
C PHE A 81 11.95 23.48 18.72
N GLY A 82 11.66 22.66 17.71
CA GLY A 82 10.52 22.90 16.84
C GLY A 82 10.13 21.71 15.99
N LYS A 83 9.01 21.83 15.28
CA LYS A 83 8.58 20.86 14.28
C LYS A 83 9.51 20.98 13.07
N VAL A 84 10.18 19.89 12.71
CA VAL A 84 11.18 19.89 11.62
C VAL A 84 10.62 19.26 10.36
N ILE A 85 9.71 18.29 10.47
CA ILE A 85 9.10 17.61 9.33
C ILE A 85 7.61 17.37 9.61
N ASP A 86 6.74 17.81 8.69
CA ASP A 86 5.35 17.36 8.56
C ASP A 86 5.22 16.71 7.19
N PHE A 87 4.91 15.42 7.14
CA PHE A 87 4.62 14.76 5.89
C PHE A 87 3.32 13.97 6.00
N THR A 88 2.45 14.17 5.02
CA THR A 88 1.26 13.33 4.82
C THR A 88 1.53 12.51 3.59
N PHE A 89 1.61 11.19 3.77
CA PHE A 89 1.67 10.25 2.66
C PHE A 89 0.27 9.79 2.31
N ILE A 90 -0.09 9.84 1.03
CA ILE A 90 -1.33 9.28 0.51
C ILE A 90 -0.97 8.30 -0.61
N SER A 91 -1.25 7.00 -0.42
CA SER A 91 -0.90 5.96 -1.42
C SER A 91 -1.59 6.17 -2.77
N GLU A 92 -2.71 6.90 -2.79
CA GLU A 92 -3.44 7.22 -4.01
C GLU A 92 -2.72 8.24 -4.89
N GLU A 93 -1.87 9.10 -4.34
CA GLU A 93 -1.11 10.08 -5.13
C GLU A 93 -0.13 9.39 -6.09
N GLY A 94 0.58 8.37 -5.60
CA GLY A 94 1.47 7.56 -6.44
C GLY A 94 0.72 6.85 -7.56
N ARG A 95 -0.48 6.31 -7.25
CA ARG A 95 -1.32 5.68 -8.27
C ARG A 95 -1.92 6.68 -9.26
N ALA A 96 -2.25 7.90 -8.83
CA ALA A 96 -2.77 8.94 -9.71
C ALA A 96 -1.77 9.29 -10.83
N LEU A 97 -0.47 9.25 -10.54
CA LEU A 97 0.58 9.45 -11.56
C LEU A 97 0.60 8.32 -12.61
N ILE A 98 0.37 7.08 -12.17
CA ILE A 98 0.27 5.93 -13.08
C ILE A 98 -1.01 6.06 -13.93
N ASP A 99 -2.12 6.41 -13.29
CA ASP A 99 -3.42 6.55 -13.94
C ASP A 99 -3.40 7.69 -14.97
N SER A 100 -2.75 8.82 -14.69
CA SER A 100 -2.60 9.91 -15.67
C SER A 100 -1.76 9.49 -16.86
N ALA A 101 -0.60 8.85 -16.61
CA ALA A 101 0.27 8.38 -17.69
C ALA A 101 -0.40 7.32 -18.57
N ALA A 102 -1.19 6.43 -17.96
CA ALA A 102 -1.96 5.43 -18.69
C ALA A 102 -3.09 6.08 -19.53
N ALA A 103 -3.78 7.08 -18.98
CA ALA A 103 -4.83 7.80 -19.68
C ALA A 103 -4.29 8.55 -20.91
N ASP A 104 -3.13 9.19 -20.79
CA ASP A 104 -2.45 9.88 -21.90
C ASP A 104 -2.10 8.92 -23.05
N LEU A 105 -1.87 7.63 -22.71
CA LEU A 105 -1.60 6.56 -23.66
C LEU A 105 -2.86 5.83 -24.15
N GLY A 106 -4.06 6.25 -23.71
CA GLY A 106 -5.33 5.64 -24.08
C GLY A 106 -5.62 4.28 -23.43
N TYR A 107 -4.93 3.94 -22.34
CA TYR A 107 -5.14 2.69 -21.62
C TYR A 107 -6.28 2.81 -20.60
N ARG A 108 -7.08 1.74 -20.47
CA ARG A 108 -8.16 1.63 -19.49
C ARG A 108 -7.77 0.74 -18.31
N GLN A 109 -8.03 1.19 -17.09
CA GLN A 109 -7.77 0.38 -15.90
C GLN A 109 -8.76 -0.79 -15.80
N VAL A 110 -8.25 -1.98 -15.53
CA VAL A 110 -9.00 -3.18 -15.19
C VAL A 110 -8.57 -3.71 -13.81
N ARG A 111 -9.45 -4.47 -13.14
CA ARG A 111 -9.12 -5.08 -11.85
C ARG A 111 -7.98 -6.07 -11.99
N GLY A 112 -6.98 -5.95 -11.11
CA GLY A 112 -5.88 -6.90 -11.02
C GLY A 112 -6.35 -8.30 -10.57
N SER A 113 -5.55 -9.32 -10.86
CA SER A 113 -5.90 -10.72 -10.54
C SER A 113 -6.08 -10.96 -9.03
N ILE A 114 -5.28 -10.29 -8.19
CA ILE A 114 -5.36 -10.40 -6.73
C ILE A 114 -6.69 -9.84 -6.20
N GLU A 115 -7.14 -8.69 -6.74
CA GLU A 115 -8.43 -8.10 -6.36
C GLU A 115 -9.60 -9.03 -6.73
N LYS A 116 -9.54 -9.68 -7.91
CA LYS A 116 -10.56 -10.64 -8.35
C LYS A 116 -10.64 -11.86 -7.42
N ILE A 117 -9.49 -12.43 -7.04
CA ILE A 117 -9.42 -13.59 -6.14
C ILE A 117 -9.96 -13.22 -4.75
N GLY A 118 -9.53 -12.07 -4.21
CA GLY A 118 -10.00 -11.59 -2.91
C GLY A 118 -11.52 -11.43 -2.86
N LEU A 119 -12.12 -10.89 -3.93
CA LEU A 119 -13.57 -10.74 -4.05
C LEU A 119 -14.30 -12.10 -4.06
N LEU A 120 -13.78 -13.08 -4.80
CA LEU A 120 -14.37 -14.42 -4.86
C LEU A 120 -14.34 -15.12 -3.51
N ILE A 121 -13.20 -15.06 -2.80
CA ILE A 121 -13.06 -15.62 -1.45
C ILE A 121 -14.05 -14.94 -0.50
N GLY A 122 -14.08 -13.60 -0.50
CA GLY A 122 -14.98 -12.83 0.36
C GLY A 122 -16.45 -13.19 0.16
N LEU A 123 -16.91 -13.27 -1.08
CA LEU A 123 -18.28 -13.69 -1.41
C LEU A 123 -18.57 -15.13 -0.98
N GLY A 124 -17.62 -16.05 -1.21
CA GLY A 124 -17.74 -17.45 -0.79
C GLY A 124 -17.87 -17.59 0.73
N THR A 125 -17.03 -16.89 1.50
CA THR A 125 -17.11 -16.87 2.96
C THR A 125 -18.44 -16.33 3.45
N LEU A 126 -18.94 -15.25 2.83
CA LEU A 126 -20.23 -14.65 3.19
C LEU A 126 -21.39 -15.62 2.95
N ALA A 127 -21.40 -16.31 1.80
CA ALA A 127 -22.39 -17.34 1.50
C ALA A 127 -22.37 -18.48 2.52
N LEU A 128 -21.18 -18.93 2.92
CA LEU A 128 -21.01 -20.01 3.89
C LEU A 128 -21.50 -19.60 5.30
N LEU A 129 -21.24 -18.36 5.72
CA LEU A 129 -21.76 -17.81 6.97
C LEU A 129 -23.29 -17.73 6.99
N VAL A 130 -23.90 -17.31 5.88
CA VAL A 130 -25.36 -17.27 5.74
C VAL A 130 -25.95 -18.68 5.83
N LEU A 131 -25.38 -19.65 5.11
CA LEU A 131 -25.81 -21.05 5.16
C LEU A 131 -25.71 -21.62 6.59
N MET A 132 -24.60 -21.36 7.28
CA MET A 132 -24.42 -21.75 8.68
C MET A 132 -25.49 -21.14 9.59
N GLY A 133 -25.80 -19.85 9.43
CA GLY A 133 -26.86 -19.20 10.19
C GLY A 133 -28.23 -19.81 9.95
N VAL A 134 -28.56 -20.16 8.69
CA VAL A 134 -29.80 -20.84 8.33
C VAL A 134 -29.87 -22.24 8.95
N ILE A 135 -28.79 -23.01 8.89
CA ILE A 135 -28.72 -24.36 9.49
C ILE A 135 -28.91 -24.28 11.00
N ILE A 136 -28.20 -23.38 11.69
CA ILE A 136 -28.32 -23.20 13.14
C ILE A 136 -29.75 -22.79 13.52
N GLY A 137 -30.32 -21.84 12.79
CA GLY A 137 -31.70 -21.38 13.00
C GLY A 137 -32.72 -22.51 12.81
N ALA A 138 -32.56 -23.32 11.75
CA ALA A 138 -33.42 -24.48 11.50
C ALA A 138 -33.31 -25.53 12.61
N VAL A 139 -32.10 -25.86 13.05
CA VAL A 139 -31.87 -26.81 14.16
C VAL A 139 -32.52 -26.31 15.45
N MET A 140 -32.39 -25.03 15.77
CA MET A 140 -33.05 -24.43 16.94
C MET A 140 -34.57 -24.47 16.86
N LEU A 141 -35.16 -24.34 15.68
CA LEU A 141 -36.61 -24.39 15.49
C LEU A 141 -37.18 -25.82 15.61
N THR A 142 -36.34 -26.83 15.34
CA THR A 142 -36.72 -28.25 15.37
C THR A 142 -36.44 -28.97 16.69
N ARG A 143 -35.80 -28.29 17.66
CA ARG A 143 -35.56 -28.78 19.03
C ARG A 143 -36.59 -28.21 19.99
#